data_AF-A0A7C4EYH1-F1
#
_entry.id   AF-A0A7C4EYH1-F1
#
_cell.length_a   1.000
_cell.length_b   1.000
_cell.length_c   1.000
_cell.angle_alpha   90.00
_cell.angle_beta   90.00
_cell.angle_gamma   90.00
#
_symmetry.space_group_name_H-M   'P 1'
#
loop_
_entity.id
_entity.type
_entity.pdbx_description
1 polymer ?
#
loop_
_entity_poly.entity_id
_entity_poly.type
_entity_poly.pdbx_seq_one_letter_code
_entity_poly.pdbx_strand_id
1 'polypeptide(L)'
;MSTKDKLRIYFWGLLMLMAVACGQRKENLVSRPVPAVSFNEPVVVSTEPKKIVLPQYYYQGERYRDPFVPLIGPGRSLYQPGEIIPPNLGTLMLKGIMTDRQGVNIAILSSGGVSYLLKNGRLYDSQYRLIPGITGVVKKDRVLVITSDRIVKELTIQK
;
A
#
# COMPACT_ATOMS: atom_id res chain seq x y z
N MET A 1 55.41 8.00 -14.76
CA MET A 1 53.96 7.89 -15.04
C MET A 1 53.20 8.28 -13.77
N SER A 2 52.47 9.40 -13.82
CA SER A 2 52.02 10.13 -12.61
C SER A 2 50.74 9.53 -12.03
N THR A 3 50.61 9.51 -10.71
CA THR A 3 49.47 8.95 -9.97
C THR A 3 48.15 9.65 -10.30
N LYS A 4 48.20 10.90 -10.78
CA LYS A 4 47.04 11.68 -11.22
C LYS A 4 46.42 11.16 -12.52
N ASP A 5 47.21 10.52 -13.39
CA ASP A 5 46.74 10.01 -14.68
C ASP A 5 45.98 8.69 -14.51
N LYS A 6 46.40 7.86 -13.55
CA LYS A 6 45.68 6.62 -13.20
C LYS A 6 44.28 6.92 -12.66
N LEU A 7 44.13 7.96 -11.82
CA LEU A 7 42.84 8.33 -11.23
C LEU A 7 41.84 8.84 -12.29
N ARG A 8 42.29 9.58 -13.31
CA ARG A 8 41.43 10.02 -14.42
C ARG A 8 40.93 8.86 -15.28
N ILE A 9 41.76 7.85 -15.51
CA ILE A 9 41.38 6.65 -16.29
C ILE A 9 40.33 5.82 -15.55
N TYR A 10 40.49 5.61 -14.23
CA TYR A 10 39.47 4.91 -13.44
C TYR A 10 38.15 5.68 -13.34
N PHE A 11 38.21 7.02 -13.26
CA PHE A 11 37.00 7.85 -13.19
C PHE A 11 36.20 7.82 -14.51
N TRP A 12 36.87 7.83 -15.65
CA TRP A 12 36.23 7.68 -16.96
C TRP A 12 35.74 6.25 -17.22
N GLY A 13 36.47 5.22 -16.76
CA GLY A 13 36.05 3.83 -16.84
C GLY A 13 34.80 3.52 -16.00
N LEU A 14 34.67 4.12 -14.82
CA LEU A 14 33.51 3.95 -13.93
C LEU A 14 32.26 4.66 -14.47
N LEU A 15 32.42 5.81 -15.15
CA LEU A 15 31.31 6.56 -15.76
C LEU A 15 30.70 5.82 -16.97
N MET A 16 31.52 5.10 -17.75
CA MET A 16 31.05 4.30 -18.90
C MET A 16 30.29 3.03 -18.50
N LEU A 17 30.50 2.50 -17.29
CA LEU A 17 29.81 1.29 -16.82
C LEU A 17 28.33 1.54 -16.45
N MET A 18 27.92 2.79 -16.23
CA MET A 18 26.55 3.13 -15.81
C MET A 18 25.58 3.41 -16.97
N ALA A 19 26.03 3.37 -18.23
CA ALA A 19 25.21 3.75 -19.39
C ALA A 19 24.46 2.59 -20.09
N VAL A 20 24.57 1.33 -19.62
CA VAL A 20 24.02 0.15 -20.33
C VAL A 20 22.88 -0.52 -19.55
N ALA A 21 21.85 0.24 -19.19
CA ALA A 21 20.61 -0.32 -18.64
C ALA A 21 19.34 0.40 -19.10
N CYS A 22 19.19 0.58 -20.42
CA CYS A 22 17.90 0.89 -21.04
C CYS A 22 17.29 -0.41 -21.61
N GLY A 23 16.56 -1.14 -20.76
CA GLY A 23 15.76 -2.30 -21.17
C GLY A 23 14.44 -1.86 -21.83
N GLN A 24 14.30 -2.16 -23.12
CA GLN A 24 13.07 -1.96 -23.88
C GLN A 24 11.98 -2.93 -23.42
N ARG A 25 10.87 -2.41 -22.89
CA ARG A 25 9.66 -3.21 -22.62
C ARG A 25 8.77 -3.17 -23.86
N LYS A 26 8.77 -4.26 -24.63
CA LYS A 26 7.86 -4.48 -25.76
C LYS A 26 6.42 -4.65 -25.24
N GLU A 27 5.52 -3.78 -25.65
CA GLU A 27 4.09 -3.94 -25.44
C GLU A 27 3.56 -4.98 -26.44
N ASN A 28 3.24 -6.18 -25.95
CA ASN A 28 2.48 -7.15 -26.72
C ASN A 28 1.00 -6.74 -26.68
N LEU A 29 0.55 -6.02 -27.70
CA LEU A 29 -0.86 -5.88 -28.02
C LEU A 29 -1.36 -7.23 -28.55
N VAL A 30 -1.85 -8.07 -27.65
CA VAL A 30 -2.60 -9.28 -28.00
C VAL A 30 -3.99 -8.82 -28.45
N SER A 31 -4.16 -8.62 -29.75
CA SER A 31 -5.47 -8.54 -30.39
C SER A 31 -6.14 -9.91 -30.29
N ARG A 32 -7.10 -10.03 -29.37
CA ARG A 32 -7.97 -11.21 -29.28
C ARG A 32 -8.91 -11.21 -30.49
N PRO A 33 -8.94 -12.26 -31.33
CA PRO A 33 -9.99 -12.38 -32.33
C PRO A 33 -11.33 -12.56 -31.62
N VAL A 34 -12.31 -11.73 -31.98
CA VAL A 34 -13.69 -11.83 -31.52
C VAL A 34 -14.27 -13.13 -32.08
N PRO A 35 -14.72 -14.09 -31.25
CA PRO A 35 -15.49 -15.21 -31.76
C PRO A 35 -16.86 -14.71 -32.22
N ALA A 36 -17.20 -14.98 -33.48
CA ALA A 36 -18.54 -14.78 -34.00
C ALA A 36 -19.51 -15.70 -33.22
N VAL A 37 -20.44 -15.09 -32.49
CA VAL A 37 -21.48 -15.81 -31.76
C VAL A 37 -22.54 -16.26 -32.77
N SER A 38 -22.53 -17.56 -33.08
CA SER A 38 -23.64 -18.24 -33.75
C SER A 38 -24.74 -18.48 -32.73
N PHE A 39 -25.91 -17.89 -32.94
CA PHE A 39 -27.11 -18.17 -32.16
C PHE A 39 -27.87 -19.29 -32.86
N ASN A 40 -27.96 -20.47 -32.22
CA ASN A 40 -29.09 -21.40 -32.32
C ASN A 40 -28.90 -22.52 -31.29
N GLU A 41 -29.67 -22.47 -30.19
CA GLU A 41 -30.53 -23.56 -29.69
C GLU A 41 -31.12 -23.22 -28.30
N PRO A 42 -32.37 -23.62 -28.00
CA PRO A 42 -33.03 -23.30 -26.75
C PRO A 42 -32.53 -24.21 -25.62
N VAL A 43 -31.79 -23.61 -24.67
CA VAL A 43 -31.29 -24.31 -23.47
C VAL A 43 -32.36 -24.31 -22.38
N VAL A 44 -32.69 -25.54 -21.96
CA VAL A 44 -33.52 -25.90 -20.81
C VAL A 44 -33.10 -25.13 -19.56
N VAL A 45 -34.07 -24.46 -18.93
CA VAL A 45 -33.88 -23.68 -17.70
C VAL A 45 -33.70 -24.64 -16.53
N SER A 46 -32.45 -24.91 -16.16
CA SER A 46 -32.10 -25.49 -14.86
C SER A 46 -31.90 -24.37 -13.84
N THR A 47 -32.85 -24.24 -12.92
CA THR A 47 -32.86 -23.24 -11.85
C THR A 47 -31.97 -23.71 -10.70
N GLU A 48 -30.66 -23.68 -10.87
CA GLU A 48 -29.72 -23.73 -9.74
C GLU A 48 -29.28 -22.30 -9.37
N PRO A 49 -29.36 -21.91 -8.09
CA PRO A 49 -28.94 -20.57 -7.66
C PRO A 49 -27.43 -20.45 -7.82
N LYS A 50 -27.01 -19.80 -8.91
CA LYS A 50 -25.61 -19.47 -9.22
C LYS A 50 -25.02 -18.65 -8.08
N LYS A 51 -24.18 -19.28 -7.26
CA LYS A 51 -23.40 -18.64 -6.20
C LYS A 51 -22.66 -17.44 -6.79
N ILE A 52 -23.08 -16.23 -6.41
CA ILE A 52 -22.47 -14.99 -6.84
C ILE A 52 -21.10 -14.90 -6.16
N VAL A 53 -20.05 -15.22 -6.90
CA VAL A 53 -18.67 -15.01 -6.45
C VAL A 53 -18.38 -13.52 -6.62
N LEU A 54 -18.33 -12.78 -5.50
CA LEU A 54 -17.91 -11.39 -5.50
C LEU A 54 -16.47 -11.30 -6.04
N PRO A 55 -16.20 -10.46 -7.05
CA PRO A 55 -14.85 -10.29 -7.57
C PRO A 55 -13.93 -9.76 -6.45
N GLN A 56 -12.84 -10.48 -6.19
CA GLN A 56 -11.81 -10.08 -5.23
C GLN A 56 -10.86 -9.08 -5.90
N TYR A 57 -10.94 -7.81 -5.50
CA TYR A 57 -10.07 -6.76 -6.01
C TYR A 57 -8.78 -6.68 -5.19
N TYR A 58 -7.63 -6.75 -5.85
CA TYR A 58 -6.31 -6.59 -5.24
C TYR A 58 -5.80 -5.17 -5.44
N TYR A 59 -5.71 -4.41 -4.36
CA TYR A 59 -5.16 -3.06 -4.40
C TYR A 59 -3.62 -3.10 -4.38
N GLN A 60 -2.97 -2.66 -5.46
CA GLN A 60 -1.50 -2.63 -5.61
C GLN A 60 -0.85 -1.41 -4.91
N GLY A 61 -1.45 -0.96 -3.80
CA GLY A 61 -1.32 0.36 -3.17
C GLY A 61 0.04 0.87 -2.71
N GLU A 62 1.14 0.24 -3.10
CA GLU A 62 2.48 0.66 -2.68
C GLU A 62 2.94 1.95 -3.39
N ARG A 63 2.33 2.32 -4.52
CA ARG A 63 2.67 3.54 -5.28
C ARG A 63 1.56 4.58 -5.36
N TYR A 64 0.37 4.28 -4.86
CA TYR A 64 -0.82 5.10 -5.10
C TYR A 64 -1.40 5.63 -3.79
N ARG A 65 -2.08 6.77 -3.89
CA ARG A 65 -2.70 7.48 -2.76
C ARG A 65 -3.72 6.58 -2.05
N ASP A 66 -3.80 6.68 -0.73
CA ASP A 66 -4.82 6.00 0.10
C ASP A 66 -6.22 6.17 -0.53
N PRO A 67 -6.87 5.07 -0.97
CA PRO A 67 -8.14 5.14 -1.70
C PRO A 67 -9.30 5.64 -0.82
N PHE A 68 -9.10 5.76 0.50
CA PHE A 68 -10.09 6.26 1.44
C PHE A 68 -9.90 7.74 1.82
N VAL A 69 -8.99 8.46 1.17
CA VAL A 69 -8.81 9.90 1.39
C VAL A 69 -9.52 10.68 0.27
N PRO A 70 -10.52 11.52 0.58
CA PRO A 70 -11.22 12.31 -0.43
C PRO A 70 -10.25 13.26 -1.17
N LEU A 71 -10.50 13.45 -2.48
CA LEU A 71 -9.75 14.35 -3.36
C LEU A 71 -10.07 15.84 -3.12
N ILE A 72 -11.11 16.15 -2.35
CA ILE A 72 -11.66 17.49 -2.18
C ILE A 72 -11.08 18.11 -0.90
N GLY A 73 -10.26 19.16 -1.06
CA GLY A 73 -9.71 19.97 0.03
C GLY A 73 -8.26 20.40 -0.24
N PRO A 74 -7.75 21.47 0.42
CA PRO A 74 -6.35 21.85 0.32
C PRO A 74 -5.51 20.66 0.78
N GLY A 75 -4.83 20.02 -0.17
CA GLY A 75 -3.99 18.87 0.07
C GLY A 75 -2.86 19.24 1.01
N ARG A 76 -3.09 19.09 2.31
CA ARG A 76 -2.04 19.13 3.33
C ARG A 76 -1.19 17.87 3.16
N SER A 77 -0.24 17.97 2.25
CA SER A 77 1.02 17.23 2.33
C SER A 77 1.71 17.70 3.62
N LEU A 78 1.36 17.10 4.76
CA LEU A 78 2.14 17.21 6.01
C LEU A 78 3.44 16.39 5.92
N TYR A 79 3.99 16.22 4.71
CA TYR A 79 5.28 15.59 4.50
C TYR A 79 6.36 16.62 4.79
N GLN A 80 6.78 16.70 6.05
CA GLN A 80 8.09 17.26 6.37
C GLN A 80 9.12 16.11 6.26
N PRO A 81 10.08 16.19 5.33
CA PRO A 81 11.11 15.17 5.22
C PRO A 81 11.96 15.16 6.51
N GLY A 82 11.94 14.04 7.23
CA GLY A 82 12.87 13.77 8.33
C GLY A 82 12.23 13.58 9.71
N GLU A 83 11.08 14.17 9.98
CA GLU A 83 10.45 14.10 11.30
C GLU A 83 9.39 13.00 11.37
N ILE A 84 9.43 12.15 12.39
CA ILE A 84 8.40 11.14 12.66
C ILE A 84 7.33 11.83 13.51
N ILE A 85 6.13 12.00 12.96
CA ILE A 85 5.02 12.66 13.66
C ILE A 85 4.15 11.57 14.33
N PRO A 86 4.23 11.39 15.65
CA PRO A 86 3.38 10.43 16.35
C PRO A 86 1.90 10.85 16.22
N PRO A 87 0.97 9.90 16.06
CA PRO A 87 -0.44 10.23 16.01
C PRO A 87 -0.94 10.80 17.34
N ASN A 88 -1.89 11.72 17.27
CA ASN A 88 -2.66 12.11 18.44
C ASN A 88 -3.69 11.01 18.72
N LEU A 89 -3.55 10.32 19.86
CA LEU A 89 -4.46 9.24 20.24
C LEU A 89 -5.92 9.70 20.31
N GLY A 90 -6.21 10.96 20.65
CA GLY A 90 -7.57 11.49 20.75
C GLY A 90 -8.30 11.49 19.40
N THR A 91 -7.58 11.82 18.33
CA THR A 91 -8.13 11.90 16.96
C THR A 91 -7.79 10.67 16.11
N LEU A 92 -7.16 9.65 16.71
CA LEU A 92 -6.82 8.39 16.04
C LEU A 92 -8.09 7.58 15.76
N MET A 93 -8.28 7.23 14.49
CA MET A 93 -9.44 6.51 13.96
C MET A 93 -8.99 5.30 13.14
N LEU A 94 -9.75 4.21 13.19
CA LEU A 94 -9.57 3.05 12.34
C LEU A 94 -10.32 3.26 11.02
N LYS A 95 -9.58 3.34 9.91
CA LYS A 95 -10.15 3.44 8.56
C LYS A 95 -10.54 2.07 8.01
N GLY A 96 -9.72 1.06 8.25
CA GLY A 96 -9.97 -0.28 7.74
C GLY A 96 -8.91 -1.29 8.17
N ILE A 97 -9.19 -2.56 7.91
CA ILE A 97 -8.28 -3.68 8.15
C ILE A 97 -8.12 -4.45 6.84
N MET A 98 -6.88 -4.70 6.44
CA MET A 98 -6.53 -5.51 5.29
C MET A 98 -5.67 -6.69 5.71
N THR A 99 -5.64 -7.73 4.88
CA THR A 99 -4.83 -8.92 5.14
C THR A 99 -3.77 -9.04 4.04
N ASP A 100 -2.50 -9.17 4.44
CA ASP A 100 -1.39 -9.40 3.52
C ASP A 100 -1.47 -10.82 2.91
N ARG A 101 -0.68 -11.10 1.86
CA ARG A 101 -0.58 -12.41 1.21
C ARG A 101 -0.21 -13.54 2.16
N GLN A 102 0.47 -13.20 3.27
CA GLN A 102 0.87 -14.12 4.33
C GLN A 102 -0.23 -14.37 5.38
N GLY A 103 -1.43 -13.82 5.20
CA GLY A 103 -2.52 -13.93 6.17
C GLY A 103 -2.39 -12.97 7.37
N VAL A 104 -1.45 -12.03 7.33
CA VAL A 104 -1.21 -11.06 8.42
C VAL A 104 -2.20 -9.90 8.31
N ASN A 105 -2.95 -9.63 9.38
CA ASN A 105 -3.84 -8.47 9.45
C ASN A 105 -3.05 -7.18 9.69
N ILE A 106 -3.37 -6.17 8.89
CA ILE A 106 -2.78 -4.84 8.92
C ILE A 106 -3.94 -3.85 9.09
N ALA A 107 -3.86 -2.99 10.09
CA ALA A 107 -4.83 -1.92 10.26
C ALA A 107 -4.34 -0.62 9.63
N ILE A 108 -5.24 0.07 8.94
CA ILE A 108 -5.05 1.40 8.40
C ILE A 108 -5.69 2.39 9.37
N LEU A 109 -4.87 3.25 9.96
CA LEU A 109 -5.28 4.23 10.95
C LEU A 109 -5.12 5.65 10.39
N SER A 110 -5.83 6.60 10.95
CA SER A 110 -5.73 8.02 10.57
C SER A 110 -5.85 8.92 11.78
N SER A 111 -5.01 9.95 11.86
CA SER A 111 -5.06 10.99 12.89
C SER A 111 -4.68 12.32 12.25
N GLY A 112 -5.54 13.33 12.37
CA GLY A 112 -5.24 14.69 11.87
C GLY A 112 -4.96 14.77 10.36
N GLY A 113 -5.49 13.84 9.55
CA GLY A 113 -5.24 13.75 8.12
C GLY A 113 -3.98 12.99 7.71
N VAL A 114 -3.18 12.50 8.68
CA VAL A 114 -2.04 11.61 8.44
C VAL A 114 -2.49 10.16 8.56
N SER A 115 -2.06 9.32 7.62
CA SER A 115 -2.34 7.88 7.63
C SER A 115 -1.19 7.09 8.26
N TYR A 116 -1.55 6.06 9.02
CA TYR A 116 -0.64 5.18 9.74
C TYR A 116 -0.98 3.72 9.48
N LEU A 117 0.00 2.83 9.61
CA LEU A 117 -0.16 1.40 9.42
C LEU A 117 0.23 0.66 10.70
N LEU A 118 -0.67 -0.18 11.23
CA LEU A 118 -0.33 -1.10 12.32
C LEU A 118 -0.15 -2.51 11.74
N LYS A 119 1.10 -2.99 11.73
CA LYS A 119 1.49 -4.31 11.20
C LYS A 119 2.40 -5.02 12.20
N ASN A 120 2.16 -6.30 12.45
CA ASN A 120 2.98 -7.11 13.39
C ASN A 120 3.15 -6.45 14.77
N GLY A 121 2.09 -5.79 15.24
CA GLY A 121 2.04 -5.08 16.51
C GLY A 121 2.85 -3.78 16.60
N ARG A 122 3.38 -3.29 15.47
CA ARG A 122 4.16 -2.06 15.38
C ARG A 122 3.45 -1.04 14.52
N LEU A 123 3.49 0.23 14.94
CA LEU A 123 2.90 1.33 14.20
C LEU A 123 3.93 1.95 13.25
N TYR A 124 3.52 2.22 12.03
CA TYR A 124 4.32 2.82 10.98
C TYR A 124 3.64 4.08 10.45
N ASP A 125 4.44 5.08 10.09
CA ASP A 125 4.00 6.25 9.34
C ASP A 125 3.78 5.91 7.85
N SER A 126 3.20 6.84 7.10
CA SER A 126 3.07 6.88 5.64
C SER A 126 4.36 6.57 4.87
N GLN A 127 5.52 6.89 5.44
CA GLN A 127 6.84 6.57 4.87
C GLN A 127 7.40 5.20 5.34
N TYR A 128 6.56 4.36 5.93
CA TYR A 128 6.93 3.07 6.50
C TYR A 128 8.02 3.15 7.59
N ARG A 129 8.13 4.30 8.26
CA ARG A 129 9.02 4.51 9.41
C ARG A 129 8.33 4.04 10.68
N LEU A 130 9.06 3.30 11.52
CA LEU A 130 8.54 2.84 12.82
C LEU A 130 8.28 4.03 13.74
N ILE A 131 7.09 4.07 14.34
CA ILE A 131 6.73 5.04 15.37
C ILE A 131 6.97 4.39 16.74
N PRO A 132 7.98 4.84 17.50
CA PRO A 132 8.28 4.26 18.81
C PRO A 132 7.18 4.61 19.83
N GLY A 133 7.08 3.80 20.88
CA GLY A 133 6.16 4.05 21.99
C GLY A 133 4.69 3.74 21.70
N ILE A 134 4.35 3.25 20.50
CA ILE A 134 2.99 2.82 20.17
C ILE A 134 3.04 1.40 19.58
N THR A 135 2.34 0.49 20.23
CA THR A 135 2.14 -0.89 19.80
C THR A 135 0.66 -1.19 19.68
N GLY A 136 0.30 -2.37 19.20
CA GLY A 136 -1.10 -2.74 19.15
C GLY A 136 -1.39 -4.15 18.69
N VAL A 137 -2.66 -4.50 18.68
CA VAL A 137 -3.16 -5.81 18.24
C VAL A 137 -4.30 -5.60 17.26
N VAL A 138 -4.16 -6.16 16.07
CA VAL A 138 -5.18 -6.12 15.02
C VAL A 138 -6.07 -7.35 15.13
N LYS A 139 -7.34 -7.16 15.47
CA LYS A 139 -8.38 -8.20 15.41
C LYS A 139 -9.15 -8.08 14.11
N LYS A 140 -10.16 -8.93 13.91
CA LYS A 140 -10.96 -8.99 12.66
C LYS A 140 -11.77 -7.70 12.41
N ASP A 141 -12.26 -7.09 13.48
CA ASP A 141 -13.26 -6.02 13.48
C ASP A 141 -12.81 -4.77 14.26
N ARG A 142 -11.72 -4.88 15.01
CA ARG A 142 -11.23 -3.85 15.93
C ARG A 142 -9.72 -3.88 16.07
N VAL A 143 -9.18 -2.78 16.58
CA VAL A 143 -7.76 -2.62 16.84
C VAL A 143 -7.56 -2.12 18.25
N LEU A 144 -6.65 -2.75 18.98
CA LEU A 144 -6.19 -2.27 20.28
C LEU A 144 -4.87 -1.55 20.06
N VAL A 145 -4.79 -0.27 20.45
CA VAL A 145 -3.57 0.53 20.43
C VAL A 145 -3.09 0.70 21.86
N ILE A 146 -1.82 0.43 22.11
CA ILE A 146 -1.19 0.45 23.43
C ILE A 146 0.00 1.40 23.37
N THR A 147 0.02 2.42 24.21
CA THR A 147 1.17 3.35 24.30
C THR A 147 2.17 2.96 25.36
N SER A 148 3.34 3.61 25.34
CA SER A 148 4.38 3.50 26.39
C SER A 148 3.82 3.71 27.79
N ASP A 149 2.82 4.58 27.91
CA ASP A 149 2.19 4.96 29.18
C ASP A 149 1.14 3.95 29.63
N ARG A 150 1.07 2.78 28.97
CA ARG A 150 0.10 1.69 29.18
C ARG A 150 -1.35 2.12 28.96
N ILE A 151 -1.58 3.21 28.23
CA ILE A 151 -2.92 3.61 27.82
C ILE A 151 -3.35 2.68 26.68
N VAL A 152 -4.50 2.04 26.86
CA VAL A 152 -5.10 1.16 25.86
C VAL A 152 -6.29 1.87 25.24
N LYS A 153 -6.24 2.07 23.92
CA LYS A 153 -7.37 2.60 23.14
C LYS A 153 -7.90 1.52 22.20
N GLU A 154 -9.17 1.20 22.34
CA GLU A 154 -9.88 0.35 21.38
C GLU A 154 -10.45 1.22 20.25
N LEU A 155 -10.19 0.79 19.01
CA LEU A 155 -10.67 1.45 17.80
C LEU A 155 -11.53 0.48 17.00
N THR A 156 -12.72 0.92 16.64
CA THR A 156 -13.63 0.25 15.72
C THR A 156 -13.76 1.08 14.44
N ILE A 157 -14.15 0.42 13.34
CA ILE A 157 -14.44 1.12 12.08
C ILE A 157 -15.64 2.03 12.33
N GLN A 158 -15.46 3.33 12.13
CA GLN A 158 -16.57 4.28 12.19
C GLN A 158 -17.44 4.08 10.94
N LYS A 159 -18.74 3.88 11.15
CA LYS A 159 -19.74 3.75 10.09
C LYS A 159 -20.18 5.12 9.57
#